data_AF-A0A815Y930-F1
#
_entry.id   AF-A0A815Y930-F1
#
_cell.length_a   1.000
_cell.length_b   1.000
_cell.length_c   1.000
_cell.angle_alpha   90.00
_cell.angle_beta   90.00
_cell.angle_gamma   90.00
#
_symmetry.space_group_name_H-M   'P 1'
#
loop_
_entity.id
_entity.type
_entity.pdbx_description
1 polymer ?
#
loop_
_entity_poly.entity_id
_entity_poly.type
_entity_poly.pdbx_seq_one_letter_code
_entity_poly.pdbx_strand_id
1 'polypeptide(L)'
;MKVSVEYQLALIGYQKIFFQYYLIKEDLPLLHAAYDIKYEPMITLNAKEAIISTCSRFDSDEFISNRNKIWLEIYFGVKRHLGGTCRIPNCRKNCPKCPIHEQCVLHDIDVPDRVIERRLLDLVRDLEKEKEEYVNQEALVKKQTDTLVYQFHNNATQAIAFSEAQSKLKREEAKTDTLKSVELARINGLSSMCSRLDVRQAKHVASLEYLQTLKDSKDNITYSIDFNYAITQNSKLT
;
A
#
# COMPACT_ATOMS: atom_id res chain seq x y z
N MET A 1 24.43 38.47 48.40
CA MET A 1 25.71 38.07 47.78
C MET A 1 25.37 37.28 46.51
N LYS A 2 25.86 37.71 45.34
CA LYS A 2 25.61 37.03 44.07
C LYS A 2 26.71 35.99 43.88
N VAL A 3 26.35 34.72 43.96
CA VAL A 3 27.27 33.61 43.70
C VAL A 3 26.82 32.96 42.40
N SER A 4 27.64 33.14 41.36
CA SER A 4 27.47 32.49 40.06
C SER A 4 28.35 31.27 40.06
N VAL A 5 27.76 30.09 39.93
CA VAL A 5 28.54 28.85 39.92
C VAL A 5 28.37 28.15 38.59
N GLU A 6 29.49 27.99 37.90
CA GLU A 6 29.59 27.29 36.62
C GLU A 6 29.87 25.82 36.88
N TYR A 7 28.97 24.94 36.42
CA TYR A 7 29.15 23.50 36.54
C TYR A 7 29.03 22.82 35.19
N GLN A 8 30.05 22.01 34.88
CA GLN A 8 30.02 21.06 33.79
C GLN A 8 29.50 19.73 34.32
N LEU A 9 28.24 19.42 33.99
CA LEU A 9 27.62 18.16 34.37
C LEU A 9 27.89 17.13 33.26
N ALA A 10 28.85 16.25 33.49
CA ALA A 10 29.14 15.12 32.60
C ALA A 10 28.15 13.98 32.86
N LEU A 11 26.88 14.16 32.51
CA LEU A 11 25.91 13.08 32.45
C LEU A 11 25.24 13.13 31.09
N ILE A 12 25.49 12.07 30.31
CA ILE A 12 24.98 11.84 28.97
C ILE A 12 25.18 13.07 28.06
N GLY A 13 26.44 13.33 27.71
CA GLY A 13 26.78 14.36 26.72
C GLY A 13 26.87 15.77 27.29
N TYR A 14 27.91 16.06 28.09
CA TYR A 14 28.50 17.39 28.34
C TYR A 14 27.56 18.62 28.39
N GLN A 15 26.37 18.53 28.99
CA GLN A 15 25.52 19.70 29.15
C GLN A 15 26.08 20.61 30.25
N LYS A 16 26.30 21.87 29.89
CA LYS A 16 26.63 22.92 30.84
C LYS A 16 25.34 23.56 31.32
N ILE A 17 25.13 23.56 32.62
CA ILE A 17 23.96 24.18 33.26
C ILE A 17 24.50 25.23 34.22
N PHE A 18 24.09 26.47 33.97
CA PHE A 18 24.45 27.60 34.81
C PHE A 18 23.30 27.90 35.75
N PHE A 19 23.57 27.93 37.05
CA PHE A 19 22.57 28.37 38.02
C PHE A 19 23.13 29.45 38.92
N GLN A 20 22.27 30.39 39.28
CA GLN A 20 22.59 31.46 40.21
C GLN A 20 21.63 31.40 41.39
N TYR A 21 22.17 31.54 42.60
CA TYR A 21 21.38 31.58 43.83
C TYR A 21 21.71 32.83 44.66
N TYR A 22 20.78 33.18 45.55
CA TYR A 22 20.93 34.27 46.50
C TYR A 22 20.66 33.75 47.92
N LEU A 23 21.52 34.15 48.86
CA LEU A 23 21.31 33.90 50.28
C LEU A 23 20.54 35.06 50.91
N ILE A 24 19.56 34.69 51.72
CA ILE A 24 18.74 35.60 52.51
C ILE A 24 19.49 35.92 53.80
N LYS A 25 19.53 37.20 54.17
CA LYS A 25 20.35 37.66 55.31
C LYS A 25 19.80 37.11 56.63
N GLU A 26 18.49 36.95 56.72
CA GLU A 26 17.75 36.47 57.88
C GLU A 26 18.06 35.00 58.20
N ASP A 27 18.29 34.16 57.18
CA ASP A 27 18.55 32.73 57.33
C ASP A 27 20.05 32.41 57.46
N LEU A 28 20.91 33.40 57.24
CA LEU A 28 22.37 33.25 57.29
C LEU A 28 22.87 32.70 58.65
N PRO A 29 22.35 33.14 59.82
CA PRO A 29 22.79 32.58 61.12
C PRO A 29 22.48 31.10 61.27
N LEU A 30 21.33 30.65 60.75
CA LEU A 30 20.94 29.23 60.78
C LEU A 30 21.84 28.40 59.87
N LEU A 31 22.14 28.93 58.69
CA LEU A 31 23.04 28.29 57.74
C LEU A 31 24.47 28.20 58.29
N HIS A 32 24.93 29.26 58.95
CA HIS A 32 26.24 29.30 59.60
C HIS A 32 26.30 28.35 60.81
N ALA A 33 25.22 28.21 61.59
CA ALA A 33 25.17 27.23 62.67
C ALA A 33 25.22 25.78 62.17
N ALA A 34 24.64 25.49 60.99
CA ALA A 34 24.58 24.14 60.44
C ALA A 34 25.82 23.74 59.64
N TYR A 35 26.40 24.67 58.87
CA TYR A 35 27.46 24.38 57.89
C TYR A 35 28.71 25.27 58.06
N ASP A 36 28.73 26.11 59.09
CA ASP A 36 29.82 27.06 59.37
C ASP A 36 30.10 27.95 58.13
N ILE A 37 31.33 27.96 57.62
CA ILE A 37 31.74 28.77 56.45
C ILE A 37 31.49 28.03 55.12
N LYS A 38 31.22 26.71 55.14
CA LYS A 38 31.22 25.85 53.95
C LYS A 38 29.84 25.68 53.30
N TYR A 39 29.00 26.72 53.34
CA TYR A 39 27.66 26.65 52.75
C TYR A 39 27.68 26.58 51.22
N GLU A 40 28.62 27.27 50.54
CA GLU A 40 28.74 27.25 49.09
C GLU A 40 28.93 25.84 48.51
N PRO A 41 29.95 25.05 48.92
CA PRO A 41 30.14 23.70 48.38
C PRO A 41 28.97 22.75 48.70
N MET A 42 28.24 22.99 49.78
CA MET A 42 27.08 22.17 50.15
C MET A 42 25.86 22.49 49.27
N ILE A 43 25.57 23.78 49.06
CA ILE A 43 24.49 24.23 48.18
C ILE A 43 24.74 23.74 46.76
N THR A 44 25.98 23.81 46.30
CA THR A 44 26.31 23.40 44.95
C THR A 44 26.25 21.89 44.75
N LEU A 45 26.69 21.11 45.74
CA LEU A 45 26.52 19.66 45.73
C LEU A 45 25.04 19.27 45.68
N ASN A 46 24.22 19.85 46.55
CA ASN A 46 22.77 19.57 46.58
C ASN A 46 22.06 20.00 45.29
N ALA A 47 22.42 21.16 44.74
CA ALA A 47 21.88 21.63 43.46
C ALA A 47 22.30 20.69 42.32
N LYS A 48 23.57 20.25 42.30
CA LYS A 48 24.09 19.31 41.32
C LYS A 48 23.30 17.99 41.34
N GLU A 49 23.11 17.40 42.51
CA GLU A 49 22.34 16.16 42.67
C GLU A 49 20.88 16.32 42.21
N ALA A 50 20.26 17.45 42.54
CA ALA A 50 18.90 17.75 42.12
C ALA A 50 18.76 17.90 40.59
N ILE A 51 19.71 18.59 39.96
CA ILE A 51 19.77 18.74 38.51
C ILE A 51 19.94 17.36 37.87
N ILE A 52 20.90 16.56 38.35
CA ILE A 52 21.16 15.20 37.83
C ILE A 52 19.90 14.33 37.92
N SER A 53 19.27 14.28 39.09
CA SER A 53 18.08 13.46 39.33
C SER A 53 16.88 13.88 38.49
N THR A 54 16.81 15.16 38.11
CA THR A 54 15.75 15.69 37.26
C THR A 54 16.05 15.44 35.79
N CYS A 55 17.29 15.71 35.36
CA CYS A 55 17.73 15.47 33.98
C CYS A 55 17.69 14.01 33.60
N SER A 56 17.93 13.07 34.53
CA SER A 56 17.89 11.63 34.23
C SER A 56 16.49 11.10 33.88
N ARG A 57 15.45 11.93 33.94
CA ARG A 57 14.06 11.57 33.59
C ARG A 57 13.71 11.90 32.15
N PHE A 58 14.55 12.66 31.45
CA PHE A 58 14.27 13.16 30.11
C PHE A 58 15.29 12.60 29.12
N ASP A 59 14.80 12.24 27.93
CA ASP A 59 15.66 11.80 26.83
C ASP A 59 16.26 12.99 26.07
N SER A 60 17.37 12.77 25.36
CA SER A 60 18.04 13.79 24.54
C SER A 60 17.10 14.51 23.58
N ASP A 61 16.10 13.80 23.06
CA ASP A 61 15.11 14.31 22.13
C ASP A 61 14.15 15.30 22.80
N GLU A 62 13.79 15.05 24.05
CA GLU A 62 12.97 15.95 24.86
C GLU A 62 13.75 17.20 25.24
N PHE A 63 15.06 17.10 25.48
CA PHE A 63 15.93 18.25 25.72
C PHE A 63 15.92 19.25 24.56
N ILE A 64 15.87 18.74 23.33
CA ILE A 64 15.82 19.59 22.13
C ILE A 64 14.41 20.12 21.91
N SER A 65 13.38 19.27 22.05
CA SER A 65 12.01 19.61 21.63
C SER A 65 11.24 20.39 22.70
N ASN A 66 11.49 20.11 23.98
CA ASN A 66 10.69 20.57 25.13
C ASN A 66 11.54 21.30 26.18
N ARG A 67 12.48 22.15 25.72
CA ARG A 67 13.42 22.87 26.57
C ARG A 67 12.74 23.61 27.75
N ASN A 68 11.63 24.31 27.49
CA ASN A 68 10.92 25.08 28.53
C ASN A 68 10.35 24.20 29.65
N LYS A 69 9.82 23.03 29.31
CA LYS A 69 9.24 22.10 30.29
C LYS A 69 10.33 21.53 31.18
N ILE A 70 11.43 21.10 30.59
CA ILE A 70 12.59 20.56 31.31
C ILE A 70 13.19 21.63 32.22
N TRP A 71 13.29 22.87 31.73
CA TRP A 71 13.78 23.98 32.52
C TRP A 71 12.94 24.22 33.78
N LEU A 72 11.61 24.18 33.66
CA LEU A 72 10.70 24.29 34.80
C LEU A 72 10.89 23.13 35.79
N GLU A 73 11.01 21.90 35.30
CA GLU A 73 11.21 20.73 36.15
C GLU A 73 12.54 20.79 36.89
N ILE A 74 13.63 21.16 36.22
CA ILE A 74 14.95 21.34 36.86
C ILE A 74 14.86 22.44 37.92
N TYR A 75 14.21 23.57 37.61
CA TYR A 75 13.99 24.65 38.55
C TYR A 75 13.25 24.17 39.80
N PHE A 76 12.13 23.46 39.64
CA PHE A 76 11.36 22.92 40.77
C PHE A 76 12.13 21.82 41.51
N GLY A 77 12.92 21.00 40.82
CA GLY A 77 13.77 19.96 41.39
C GLY A 77 14.82 20.54 42.33
N VAL A 78 15.57 21.54 41.86
CA VAL A 78 16.57 22.28 42.65
C VAL A 78 15.92 22.99 43.82
N LYS A 79 14.79 23.67 43.58
CA LYS A 79 14.02 24.36 44.63
C LYS A 79 13.57 23.42 45.74
N ARG A 80 13.10 22.22 45.42
CA ARG A 80 12.69 21.20 46.40
C ARG A 80 13.87 20.68 47.22
N HIS A 81 15.03 20.48 46.60
CA HIS A 81 16.23 19.99 47.28
C HIS A 81 16.89 21.06 48.17
N LEU A 82 16.99 22.30 47.69
CA LEU A 82 17.60 23.40 48.45
C LEU A 82 16.67 23.99 49.51
N GLY A 83 15.35 23.98 49.27
CA GLY A 83 14.36 24.47 50.23
C GLY A 83 14.28 23.64 51.51
N GLY A 84 14.86 22.43 51.49
CA GLY A 84 14.82 21.49 52.60
C GLY A 84 13.40 21.04 52.95
N THR A 85 13.30 20.01 53.80
CA THR A 85 12.10 19.86 54.63
C THR A 85 12.39 20.61 55.91
N CYS A 86 11.50 21.51 56.37
CA CYS A 86 11.67 22.22 57.65
C CYS A 86 11.77 21.20 58.79
N ARG A 87 12.99 20.76 59.09
CA ARG A 87 13.33 19.92 60.24
C ARG A 87 14.43 20.60 61.03
N ILE A 88 14.23 21.88 61.34
CA ILE A 88 14.81 22.43 62.56
C ILE A 88 14.22 21.56 63.70
N PRO A 89 14.99 21.10 64.68
CA PRO A 89 14.50 20.25 65.78
C PRO A 89 13.35 20.86 66.62
N ASN A 90 12.93 22.10 66.33
CA ASN A 90 11.76 22.77 66.91
C ASN A 90 10.78 23.38 65.88
N CYS A 91 10.82 22.99 64.60
CA CYS A 91 9.86 23.46 63.59
C CYS A 91 8.50 22.75 63.82
N ARG A 92 7.50 23.46 64.37
CA ARG A 92 6.13 22.92 64.51
C ARG A 92 5.60 22.55 63.12
N LYS A 93 4.85 21.44 63.04
CA LYS A 93 4.30 20.83 61.80
C LYS A 93 3.52 21.78 60.87
N ASN A 94 3.15 22.97 61.33
CA ASN A 94 2.56 24.05 60.54
C ASN A 94 3.45 25.29 60.60
N CYS A 95 4.47 25.38 59.74
CA CYS A 95 5.24 26.62 59.56
C CYS A 95 4.57 27.46 58.46
N PRO A 96 3.80 28.52 58.76
CA PRO A 96 3.00 29.26 57.77
C PRO A 96 3.83 30.26 56.96
N LYS A 97 5.13 30.39 57.29
CA LYS A 97 6.04 31.39 56.73
C LYS A 97 7.42 30.78 56.51
N CYS A 98 7.50 29.70 55.74
CA CYS A 98 8.70 29.49 54.94
C CYS A 98 8.48 30.32 53.67
N PRO A 99 8.95 31.56 53.61
CA PRO A 99 8.75 32.37 52.42
C PRO A 99 9.39 31.66 51.24
N ILE A 100 8.54 31.29 50.28
CA ILE A 100 8.92 30.66 49.03
C ILE A 100 9.61 31.75 48.22
N HIS A 101 10.91 31.92 48.40
CA HIS A 101 11.62 33.01 47.75
C HIS A 101 11.95 32.65 46.31
N GLU A 102 11.34 33.41 45.41
CA GLU A 102 11.45 33.32 43.96
C GLU A 102 12.69 34.07 43.50
N GLN A 103 13.86 33.42 43.44
CA GLN A 103 15.00 33.96 42.68
C GLN A 103 16.13 32.92 42.53
N CYS A 104 15.83 31.81 41.87
CA CYS A 104 16.85 31.03 41.16
C CYS A 104 16.65 31.31 39.67
N VAL A 105 17.58 32.02 39.05
CA VAL A 105 17.57 32.22 37.60
C VAL A 105 18.55 31.21 37.04
N LEU A 106 18.03 30.11 36.47
CA LEU A 106 18.85 29.21 35.67
C LEU A 106 19.09 29.86 34.30
N HIS A 107 20.34 29.91 33.87
CA HIS A 107 20.71 30.34 32.53
C HIS A 107 20.74 29.14 31.57
N ASP A 108 20.91 29.47 30.29
CA ASP A 108 20.75 28.56 29.16
C ASP A 108 21.42 27.19 29.34
N ILE A 109 20.68 26.16 28.93
CA ILE A 109 21.20 24.80 28.81
C ILE A 109 21.84 24.71 27.43
N ASP A 110 23.16 24.56 27.40
CA ASP A 110 23.92 24.41 26.17
C ASP A 110 24.01 22.92 25.82
N VAL A 111 23.43 22.53 24.68
CA VAL A 111 23.49 21.17 24.17
C VAL A 111 24.68 21.09 23.23
N PRO A 112 25.69 20.23 23.49
CA PRO A 112 26.86 20.16 22.64
C PRO A 112 26.51 19.83 21.19
N ASP A 113 27.13 20.53 20.23
CA ASP A 113 26.93 20.32 18.79
C ASP A 113 27.06 18.84 18.38
N ARG A 114 27.98 18.09 19.00
CA ARG A 114 28.18 16.66 18.73
C ARG A 114 26.94 15.79 18.99
N VAL A 115 26.10 16.15 19.95
CA VAL A 115 24.86 15.41 20.26
C VAL A 115 23.81 15.71 19.19
N ILE A 116 23.74 16.98 18.76
CA ILE A 116 22.86 17.43 17.69
C ILE A 116 23.26 16.79 16.37
N GLU A 117 24.55 16.77 16.03
CA GLU A 117 25.10 16.13 14.84
C GLU A 117 24.76 14.64 14.77
N ARG A 118 24.95 13.89 15.87
CA ARG A 118 24.59 12.46 15.90
C ARG A 118 23.11 12.25 15.66
N ARG A 119 22.25 13.04 16.32
CA ARG A 119 20.81 12.98 16.12
C ARG A 119 20.43 13.30 14.67
N LEU A 120 21.05 14.31 14.08
CA LEU A 120 20.83 14.65 12.66
C LEU A 120 21.24 13.50 11.74
N LEU A 121 22.36 12.83 12.01
CA LEU A 121 22.79 11.65 11.24
C LEU A 121 21.79 10.49 11.36
N ASP A 122 21.25 10.25 12.55
CA ASP A 122 20.26 9.20 12.75
C ASP A 122 18.95 9.52 12.01
N LEU A 123 18.49 10.78 12.08
CA LEU A 123 17.33 11.24 11.31
C LEU A 123 17.54 11.14 9.79
N VAL A 124 18.73 11.46 9.29
CA VAL A 124 19.07 11.30 7.87
C VAL A 124 19.03 9.83 7.46
N ARG A 125 19.57 8.93 8.28
CA ARG A 125 19.52 7.47 8.02
C ARG A 125 18.10 6.94 8.01
N ASP A 126 17.25 7.40 8.92
CA ASP A 126 15.85 7.00 8.96
C ASP A 126 15.11 7.48 7.70
N LEU A 127 15.34 8.72 7.27
CA LEU A 127 14.79 9.25 6.03
C LEU A 127 15.29 8.50 4.77
N GLU A 128 16.57 8.13 4.74
CA GLU A 128 17.13 7.30 3.66
C GLU A 128 16.47 5.92 3.61
N LYS A 129 16.29 5.29 4.77
CA LYS A 129 15.61 4.00 4.88
C LYS A 129 14.16 4.08 4.41
N GLU A 130 13.40 5.07 4.85
CA GLU A 130 12.02 5.28 4.40
C GLU A 130 11.96 5.47 2.87
N LYS A 131 12.88 6.28 2.32
CA LYS A 131 12.98 6.48 0.87
C LYS A 131 13.23 5.16 0.12
N GLU A 132 14.13 4.32 0.61
CA GLU A 132 14.39 3.00 0.01
C GLU A 132 13.16 2.09 0.07
N GLU A 133 12.43 2.11 1.19
CA GLU A 133 11.19 1.35 1.34
C GLU A 133 10.14 1.77 0.30
N TYR A 134 9.96 3.08 0.07
CA TYR A 134 9.04 3.57 -0.97
C TYR A 134 9.45 3.13 -2.38
N VAL A 135 10.74 3.20 -2.71
CA VAL A 135 11.25 2.75 -4.03
C VAL A 135 11.01 1.24 -4.22
N ASN A 136 11.24 0.45 -3.17
CA ASN A 136 10.99 -0.99 -3.21
C ASN A 136 9.50 -1.33 -3.38
N GLN A 137 8.61 -0.60 -2.68
CA GLN A 137 7.17 -0.76 -2.82
C GLN A 137 6.69 -0.38 -4.23
N GLU A 138 7.18 0.72 -4.79
CA GLU A 138 6.85 1.13 -6.15
C GLU A 138 7.26 0.06 -7.17
N ALA A 139 8.47 -0.48 -7.05
CA ALA A 139 8.96 -1.55 -7.91
C ALA A 139 8.10 -2.83 -7.80
N LEU A 140 7.62 -3.16 -6.59
CA LEU A 140 6.74 -4.30 -6.36
C LEU A 140 5.37 -4.09 -7.01
N VAL A 141 4.77 -2.90 -6.85
CA VAL A 141 3.48 -2.56 -7.45
C VAL A 141 3.56 -2.59 -8.98
N LYS A 142 4.65 -2.08 -9.57
CA LYS A 142 4.89 -2.19 -11.02
C LYS A 142 4.92 -3.63 -11.49
N LYS A 143 5.72 -4.49 -10.83
CA LYS A 143 5.80 -5.93 -11.17
C LYS A 143 4.45 -6.64 -11.06
N GLN A 144 3.67 -6.32 -10.03
CA GLN A 144 2.32 -6.88 -9.87
C GLN A 144 1.38 -6.41 -10.99
N THR A 145 1.44 -5.13 -11.34
CA THR A 145 0.64 -4.55 -12.42
C THR A 145 1.01 -5.18 -13.76
N ASP A 146 2.31 -5.33 -14.06
CA ASP A 146 2.78 -5.99 -15.28
C ASP A 146 2.26 -7.44 -15.35
N THR A 147 2.33 -8.17 -14.23
CA THR A 147 1.82 -9.54 -14.14
C THR A 147 0.32 -9.60 -14.44
N LEU A 148 -0.47 -8.66 -13.90
CA LEU A 148 -1.91 -8.58 -14.18
C LEU A 148 -2.19 -8.25 -15.66
N VAL A 149 -1.43 -7.32 -16.25
CA VAL A 149 -1.55 -6.99 -17.67
C VAL A 149 -1.27 -8.22 -18.54
N TYR A 150 -0.22 -8.98 -18.24
CA TYR A 150 0.05 -10.24 -18.94
C TYR A 150 -1.07 -11.26 -18.78
N GLN A 151 -1.63 -11.41 -17.58
CA GLN A 151 -2.76 -12.31 -17.35
C GLN A 151 -4.00 -11.89 -18.15
N PHE A 152 -4.34 -10.60 -18.15
CA PHE A 152 -5.46 -10.09 -18.95
C PHE A 152 -5.24 -10.30 -20.44
N HIS A 153 -4.02 -10.07 -20.93
CA HIS A 153 -3.69 -10.30 -22.33
C HIS A 153 -3.81 -11.77 -22.74
N ASN A 154 -3.30 -12.68 -21.89
CA ASN A 154 -3.44 -14.12 -22.11
C ASN A 154 -4.90 -14.57 -22.09
N ASN A 155 -5.68 -14.10 -21.12
CA ASN A 155 -7.11 -14.43 -21.01
C ASN A 155 -7.90 -13.90 -22.22
N ALA A 156 -7.63 -12.67 -22.66
CA ALA A 156 -8.25 -12.09 -23.85
C ALA A 156 -7.92 -12.90 -25.10
N THR A 157 -6.66 -13.31 -25.27
CA THR A 157 -6.21 -14.14 -26.40
C THR A 157 -6.89 -15.51 -26.39
N GLN A 158 -7.01 -16.15 -25.23
CA GLN A 158 -7.73 -17.42 -25.08
C GLN A 158 -9.22 -17.26 -25.40
N ALA A 159 -9.87 -16.19 -24.94
CA ALA A 159 -11.28 -15.92 -25.21
C ALA A 159 -11.54 -15.69 -26.71
N ILE A 160 -10.64 -14.98 -27.40
CA ILE A 160 -10.71 -14.78 -28.86
C ILE A 160 -10.56 -16.13 -29.57
N ALA A 161 -9.52 -16.90 -29.26
CA ALA A 161 -9.29 -18.21 -29.89
C ALA A 161 -10.46 -19.19 -29.67
N PHE A 162 -11.03 -19.20 -28.45
CA PHE A 162 -12.21 -19.99 -28.13
C PHE A 162 -13.44 -19.53 -28.94
N SER A 163 -13.68 -18.21 -29.02
CA SER A 163 -14.81 -17.64 -29.76
C SER A 163 -14.70 -17.92 -31.26
N GLU A 164 -13.49 -17.86 -31.82
CA GLU A 164 -13.23 -18.22 -33.21
C GLU A 164 -13.48 -19.71 -33.47
N ALA A 165 -13.00 -20.58 -32.59
CA ALA A 165 -13.23 -22.02 -32.69
C ALA A 165 -14.74 -22.34 -32.63
N GLN A 166 -15.47 -21.72 -31.69
CA GLN A 166 -16.91 -21.90 -31.55
C GLN A 166 -17.68 -21.36 -32.76
N SER A 167 -17.28 -20.20 -33.30
CA SER A 167 -17.87 -19.62 -34.51
C SER A 167 -17.65 -20.52 -35.72
N LYS A 168 -16.45 -21.08 -35.89
CA LYS A 168 -16.15 -22.05 -36.95
C LYS A 168 -17.02 -23.30 -36.81
N LEU A 169 -17.11 -23.86 -35.61
CA LEU A 169 -17.95 -25.02 -35.33
C LEU A 169 -19.42 -24.76 -35.69
N LYS A 170 -20.01 -23.66 -35.23
CA LYS A 170 -21.40 -23.28 -35.56
C LYS A 170 -21.62 -23.07 -37.05
N ARG A 171 -20.64 -22.52 -37.77
CA ARG A 171 -20.72 -22.35 -39.23
C ARG A 171 -20.71 -23.70 -39.94
N GLU A 172 -19.87 -24.64 -39.51
CA GLU A 172 -19.83 -25.99 -40.09
C GLU A 172 -21.09 -26.81 -39.73
N GLU A 173 -21.63 -26.66 -38.52
CA GLU A 173 -22.93 -27.24 -38.15
C GLU A 173 -24.06 -26.68 -39.02
N ALA A 174 -24.16 -25.34 -39.14
CA ALA A 174 -25.17 -24.70 -39.98
C ALA A 174 -25.05 -25.13 -41.45
N LYS A 175 -23.83 -25.21 -42.01
CA LYS A 175 -23.61 -25.75 -43.37
C LYS A 175 -24.10 -27.18 -43.47
N THR A 176 -23.72 -28.04 -42.53
CA THR A 176 -24.14 -29.44 -42.51
C THR A 176 -25.65 -29.58 -42.45
N ASP A 177 -26.33 -28.78 -41.64
CA ASP A 177 -27.79 -28.81 -41.52
C ASP A 177 -28.48 -28.24 -42.76
N THR A 178 -27.94 -27.19 -43.38
CA THR A 178 -28.45 -26.71 -44.67
C THR A 178 -28.31 -27.77 -45.76
N LEU A 179 -27.17 -28.47 -45.84
CA LEU A 179 -26.97 -29.57 -46.79
C LEU A 179 -27.95 -30.71 -46.54
N LYS A 180 -28.13 -31.14 -45.29
CA LYS A 180 -29.14 -32.15 -44.94
C LYS A 180 -30.55 -31.71 -45.36
N SER A 181 -30.92 -30.46 -45.11
CA SER A 181 -32.24 -29.94 -45.48
C SER A 181 -32.43 -29.90 -47.00
N VAL A 182 -31.41 -29.50 -47.75
CA VAL A 182 -31.44 -29.50 -49.22
C VAL A 182 -31.55 -30.92 -49.77
N GLU A 183 -30.78 -31.88 -49.24
CA GLU A 183 -30.86 -33.28 -49.66
C GLU A 183 -32.21 -33.91 -49.31
N LEU A 184 -32.77 -33.64 -48.12
CA LEU A 184 -34.11 -34.10 -47.76
C LEU A 184 -35.17 -33.53 -48.71
N ALA A 185 -35.09 -32.23 -49.03
CA ALA A 185 -35.99 -31.63 -50.01
C ALA A 185 -35.82 -32.26 -51.40
N ARG A 186 -34.58 -32.56 -51.82
CA ARG A 186 -34.27 -33.26 -53.09
C ARG A 186 -34.89 -34.66 -53.12
N ILE A 187 -34.69 -35.47 -52.09
CA ILE A 187 -35.24 -36.82 -51.96
C ILE A 187 -36.76 -36.79 -52.00
N ASN A 188 -37.40 -35.89 -51.24
CA ASN A 188 -38.84 -35.73 -51.23
C ASN A 188 -39.39 -35.30 -52.59
N GLY A 189 -38.70 -34.37 -53.27
CA GLY A 189 -39.05 -33.93 -54.62
C GLY A 189 -38.94 -35.05 -55.65
N LEU A 190 -37.84 -35.82 -55.63
CA LEU A 190 -37.63 -36.98 -56.50
C LEU A 190 -38.70 -38.04 -56.26
N SER A 191 -38.99 -38.36 -54.99
CA SER A 191 -40.06 -39.29 -54.61
C SER A 191 -41.40 -38.87 -55.19
N SER A 192 -41.77 -37.59 -55.02
CA SER A 192 -43.02 -37.02 -55.57
C SER A 192 -43.07 -37.12 -57.10
N MET A 193 -41.96 -36.82 -57.79
CA MET A 193 -41.87 -36.88 -59.25
C MET A 193 -42.02 -38.32 -59.78
N CYS A 194 -41.33 -39.29 -59.15
CA CYS A 194 -41.45 -40.71 -59.49
C CYS A 194 -42.87 -41.24 -59.27
N SER A 195 -43.53 -40.84 -58.18
CA SER A 195 -44.94 -41.20 -57.92
C SER A 195 -45.88 -40.64 -58.99
N ARG A 196 -45.67 -39.40 -59.45
CA ARG A 196 -46.52 -38.76 -60.48
C ARG A 196 -46.33 -39.36 -61.88
N LEU A 197 -45.12 -39.82 -62.21
CA LEU A 197 -44.79 -40.43 -63.51
C LEU A 197 -44.98 -41.96 -63.52
N ASP A 198 -45.48 -42.55 -62.43
CA ASP A 198 -45.63 -44.00 -62.21
C ASP A 198 -44.36 -44.83 -62.50
N VAL A 199 -43.19 -44.24 -62.20
CA VAL A 199 -41.89 -44.90 -62.41
C VAL A 199 -41.59 -45.81 -61.23
N ARG A 200 -41.92 -47.11 -61.36
CA ARG A 200 -41.75 -48.10 -60.28
C ARG A 200 -40.43 -48.87 -60.33
N GLN A 201 -39.78 -48.94 -61.49
CA GLN A 201 -38.54 -49.70 -61.64
C GLN A 201 -37.34 -48.90 -61.13
N ALA A 202 -36.57 -49.48 -60.21
CA ALA A 202 -35.40 -48.84 -59.59
C ALA A 202 -34.37 -48.32 -60.63
N LYS A 203 -34.21 -49.03 -61.76
CA LYS A 203 -33.32 -48.63 -62.86
C LYS A 203 -33.71 -47.29 -63.48
N HIS A 204 -35.00 -47.00 -63.58
CA HIS A 204 -35.53 -45.76 -64.14
C HIS A 204 -35.39 -44.60 -63.15
N VAL A 205 -35.55 -44.86 -61.85
CA VAL A 205 -35.29 -43.87 -60.78
C VAL A 205 -33.82 -43.46 -60.77
N ALA A 206 -32.90 -44.43 -60.82
CA ALA A 206 -31.47 -44.15 -60.86
C ALA A 206 -31.04 -43.36 -62.11
N SER A 207 -31.67 -43.65 -63.26
CA SER A 207 -31.40 -42.94 -64.51
C SER A 207 -31.89 -41.48 -64.45
N LEU A 208 -33.05 -41.25 -63.82
CA LEU A 208 -33.62 -39.91 -63.64
C LEU A 208 -32.80 -39.08 -62.63
N GLU A 209 -32.35 -39.70 -61.56
CA GLU A 209 -31.43 -39.08 -60.60
C GLU A 209 -30.11 -38.69 -61.27
N TYR A 210 -29.52 -39.58 -62.09
CA TYR A 210 -28.31 -39.28 -62.84
C TYR A 210 -28.49 -38.08 -63.79
N LEU A 211 -29.60 -38.02 -64.52
CA LEU A 211 -29.92 -36.88 -65.39
C LEU A 211 -30.08 -35.58 -64.62
N GLN A 212 -30.65 -35.61 -63.41
CA GLN A 212 -30.70 -34.42 -62.54
C GLN A 212 -29.30 -34.01 -62.06
N THR A 213 -28.46 -34.95 -61.64
CA THR A 213 -27.08 -34.63 -61.23
C THR A 213 -26.25 -34.04 -62.37
N LEU A 214 -26.46 -34.49 -63.60
CA LEU A 214 -25.85 -33.91 -64.79
C LEU A 214 -26.39 -32.51 -65.10
N LYS A 215 -27.68 -32.25 -64.84
CA LYS A 215 -28.29 -30.94 -65.08
C LYS A 215 -27.72 -29.88 -64.14
N ASP A 216 -27.43 -30.27 -62.91
CA ASP A 216 -26.88 -29.37 -61.90
C ASP A 216 -25.35 -29.23 -62.01
N SER A 217 -24.67 -30.11 -62.76
CA SER A 217 -23.25 -29.95 -63.08
C SER A 217 -23.04 -28.78 -64.04
N LYS A 218 -22.07 -27.90 -63.73
CA LYS A 218 -21.81 -26.61 -64.41
C LYS A 218 -21.36 -26.72 -65.87
N ASP A 219 -21.19 -27.91 -66.39
CA ASP A 219 -20.87 -28.09 -67.79
C ASP A 219 -22.16 -27.89 -68.58
N ASN A 220 -22.16 -26.93 -69.53
CA ASN A 220 -23.30 -26.61 -70.40
C ASN A 220 -23.70 -27.83 -71.26
N ILE A 221 -24.34 -28.82 -70.66
CA ILE A 221 -24.83 -30.01 -71.34
C ILE A 221 -26.20 -29.66 -71.91
N THR A 222 -26.27 -29.54 -73.23
CA THR A 222 -27.51 -29.35 -73.97
C THR A 222 -28.26 -30.68 -74.04
N TYR A 223 -29.41 -30.78 -73.37
CA TYR A 223 -30.28 -31.95 -73.47
C TYR A 223 -31.12 -31.86 -74.74
N SER A 224 -30.92 -32.77 -75.70
CA SER A 224 -31.89 -33.01 -76.77
C SER A 224 -32.67 -34.29 -76.46
N ILE A 225 -34.00 -34.16 -76.42
CA ILE A 225 -34.90 -35.31 -76.36
C ILE A 225 -35.38 -35.53 -77.79
N ASP A 226 -34.87 -36.58 -78.42
CA ASP A 226 -35.28 -36.95 -79.78
C ASP A 226 -36.54 -37.81 -79.70
N PHE A 227 -37.71 -37.18 -79.88
CA PHE A 227 -38.98 -37.91 -79.93
C PHE A 227 -39.13 -38.55 -81.31
N ASN A 228 -38.46 -39.69 -81.53
CA ASN A 228 -38.77 -40.58 -82.65
C ASN A 228 -40.12 -41.29 -82.38
N TYR A 229 -41.22 -40.54 -82.46
CA TYR A 229 -42.51 -41.14 -82.74
C TYR A 229 -42.49 -41.61 -84.20
N ALA A 230 -42.29 -42.92 -84.37
CA ALA A 230 -42.73 -43.58 -85.59
C ALA A 230 -44.25 -43.40 -85.69
N ILE A 231 -44.68 -42.36 -86.41
CA ILE A 231 -46.04 -42.28 -86.94
C ILE A 231 -46.14 -43.35 -88.01
N THR A 232 -46.41 -44.59 -87.61
CA THR A 232 -46.91 -45.62 -88.52
C THR A 232 -48.36 -45.28 -88.87
N GLN A 233 -48.55 -44.37 -89.83
CA GLN A 233 -49.80 -44.33 -90.59
C GLN A 233 -49.84 -45.53 -91.54
N ASN A 234 -50.25 -46.68 -91.01
CA ASN A 234 -50.88 -47.71 -91.83
C ASN A 234 -52.34 -47.32 -92.04
N SER A 235 -52.67 -46.77 -93.21
CA SER A 235 -54.02 -46.81 -93.75
C SER A 235 -53.98 -47.10 -95.26
N LYS A 236 -53.93 -48.40 -95.58
CA LYS A 236 -54.59 -48.97 -96.76
C LYS A 236 -55.75 -49.84 -96.27
N LEU A 237 -56.78 -49.97 -97.10
CA LEU A 237 -58.14 -50.54 -96.91
C LEU A 237 -59.14 -49.38 -96.69
N THR A 238 -59.99 -48.98 -97.63
CA THR A 238 -60.49 -49.62 -98.87
C THR A 238 -60.99 -48.52 -99.80
#